data_AF-A0A846F0B3-F1
#
_entry.id   AF-A0A846F0B3-F1
#
_cell.length_a   1.000
_cell.length_b   1.000
_cell.length_c   1.000
_cell.angle_alpha   90.00
_cell.angle_beta   90.00
_cell.angle_gamma   90.00
#
_symmetry.space_group_name_H-M   'P 1'
#
loop_
_entity.id
_entity.type
_entity.pdbx_description
1 polymer ?
#
loop_
_entity_poly.entity_id
_entity_poly.type
_entity_poly.pdbx_seq_one_letter_code
_entity_poly.pdbx_strand_id
1 'polypeptide(L)' 'MCDLHTELTTLKQWILQNHTRIITILGLTGIGKSVLALQLIPQIKDKFDYIIWRNIDNYPTLESLQTSIINF' A
#
# COMPACT_ATOMS: atom_id res chain seq x y z
N MET A 1 -20.02 6.44 11.61
CA MET A 1 -19.76 5.22 10.81
C MET A 1 -19.48 5.68 9.39
N CYS A 2 -18.31 5.42 8.77
CA CYS A 2 -18.14 5.18 7.31
C CYS A 2 -16.82 5.64 6.64
N ASP A 3 -15.92 6.43 7.23
CA ASP A 3 -14.76 6.96 6.45
C ASP A 3 -13.81 5.87 5.93
N LEU A 4 -13.47 4.89 6.77
CA LEU A 4 -12.58 3.78 6.41
C LEU A 4 -13.14 2.93 5.25
N HIS A 5 -14.45 2.74 5.18
CA HIS A 5 -15.09 1.97 4.10
C HIS A 5 -15.00 2.72 2.77
N THR A 6 -15.19 4.04 2.79
CA THR A 6 -15.07 4.90 1.61
C THR A 6 -13.63 4.94 1.10
N GLU A 7 -12.65 5.09 2.00
CA GLU A 7 -11.23 5.08 1.66
C GLU A 7 -10.80 3.74 1.03
N LEU A 8 -11.19 2.61 1.64
CA LEU A 8 -10.92 1.27 1.08
C LEU A 8 -11.54 1.08 -0.29
N THR A 9 -12.79 1.53 -0.48
CA THR A 9 -13.48 1.44 -1.78
C THR A 9 -12.76 2.25 -2.85
N THR A 10 -12.33 3.47 -2.51
CA THR A 10 -11.58 4.36 -3.39
C THR A 10 -10.25 3.73 -3.79
N LEU A 11 -9.48 3.22 -2.82
CA LEU A 11 -8.20 2.58 -3.07
C LEU A 11 -8.35 1.33 -3.96
N LYS A 12 -9.36 0.49 -3.72
CA LYS A 12 -9.64 -0.67 -4.59
C LYS A 12 -9.95 -0.25 -6.01
N GLN A 13 -10.76 0.79 -6.21
CA GLN A 13 -11.09 1.28 -7.54
C GLN A 13 -9.83 1.76 -8.27
N TRP A 14 -9.02 2.60 -7.62
CA TRP A 14 -7.79 3.11 -8.21
C TRP A 14 -6.82 1.99 -8.60
N ILE A 15 -6.65 0.99 -7.74
CA ILE A 15 -5.71 -0.11 -7.95
C ILE A 15 -6.24 -1.11 -9.00
N LEU A 16 -7.47 -1.60 -8.83
CA LEU A 16 -7.98 -2.76 -9.59
C LEU A 16 -8.66 -2.38 -10.90
N GLN A 17 -9.29 -1.20 -10.96
CA GLN A 17 -10.08 -0.78 -12.13
C GLN A 17 -9.32 0.28 -12.94
N ASN A 18 -8.80 1.30 -12.27
CA ASN A 18 -8.07 2.38 -12.95
C ASN A 18 -6.61 2.03 -13.21
N HIS A 19 -6.11 0.89 -12.69
CA HIS A 19 -4.73 0.43 -12.83
C HIS A 19 -3.69 1.50 -12.43
N THR A 20 -3.98 2.26 -11.38
CA THR A 20 -3.09 3.30 -10.87
C THR A 20 -1.87 2.66 -10.21
N ARG A 21 -0.67 2.96 -10.75
CA ARG A 21 0.59 2.31 -10.35
C ARG A 21 1.25 2.91 -9.11
N ILE A 22 0.98 4.18 -8.83
CA ILE A 22 1.56 4.90 -7.70
C ILE A 22 0.43 5.61 -6.98
N ILE A 23 0.26 5.31 -5.70
CA ILE A 23 -0.74 5.93 -4.83
C ILE A 23 -0.03 6.37 -3.56
N THR A 24 -0.25 7.63 -3.19
CA THR A 24 0.26 8.21 -1.94
C THR A 24 -0.90 8.42 -0.97
N ILE A 25 -0.82 7.83 0.22
CA ILE A 25 -1.81 8.04 1.30
C ILE A 25 -1.29 9.14 2.22
N LEU A 26 -1.97 10.28 2.24
CA LEU A 26 -1.59 11.46 3.04
C LEU A 26 -2.52 11.63 4.24
N GLY A 27 -2.03 12.24 5.31
CA GLY A 27 -2.82 12.52 6.51
C GLY A 27 -1.94 12.75 7.73
N LEU A 28 -2.54 13.25 8.80
CA LEU A 28 -1.84 13.56 10.06
C LEU A 28 -1.20 12.32 10.70
N THR A 29 -0.23 12.55 11.59
CA THR A 29 0.38 11.47 12.38
C THR A 29 -0.69 10.75 13.20
N GLY A 30 -0.61 9.42 13.27
CA GLY A 30 -1.56 8.60 14.05
C GLY A 30 -2.96 8.42 13.44
N ILE A 31 -3.28 9.04 12.30
CA ILE A 31 -4.64 8.98 11.71
C ILE A 31 -5.03 7.58 11.16
N GLY A 32 -4.09 6.63 11.11
CA GLY A 32 -4.38 5.25 10.67
C GLY A 32 -4.02 4.92 9.22
N LYS A 33 -3.16 5.71 8.55
CA LYS A 33 -2.69 5.42 7.17
C LYS A 33 -2.18 3.98 6.99
N SER A 34 -1.33 3.51 7.91
CA SER A 34 -0.81 2.14 7.88
C SER A 34 -1.90 1.10 8.17
N VAL A 35 -2.88 1.44 9.02
CA VAL A 35 -4.03 0.56 9.32
C VAL A 35 -4.89 0.38 8.06
N LEU A 36 -5.17 1.47 7.34
CA LEU A 36 -5.92 1.44 6.08
C LEU A 36 -5.25 0.50 5.06
N ALA A 37 -3.93 0.60 4.89
CA ALA A 37 -3.18 -0.26 3.98
C ALA A 37 -3.18 -1.73 4.43
N LEU A 38 -3.00 -2.00 5.73
CA LEU A 38 -3.08 -3.35 6.29
C LEU A 38 -4.47 -3.99 6.13
N GLN A 39 -5.54 -3.21 6.15
CA GLN A 39 -6.89 -3.69 5.88
C GLN A 39 -7.16 -3.89 4.39
N LEU A 40 -6.52 -3.13 3.50
CA LEU A 40 -6.69 -3.23 2.06
C LEU A 40 -6.05 -4.50 1.50
N ILE A 41 -4.82 -4.82 1.92
CA ILE A 41 -4.02 -5.95 1.41
C ILE A 41 -4.83 -7.26 1.32
N PRO A 42 -5.47 -7.77 2.39
CA PRO A 42 -6.20 -9.04 2.31
C PRO A 42 -7.38 -9.02 1.33
N GLN A 43 -7.88 -7.85 0.93
CA GLN A 43 -9.03 -7.70 0.04
C GLN A 43 -8.63 -7.66 -1.45
N ILE A 44 -7.35 -7.40 -1.75
CA ILE A 44 -6.85 -7.29 -3.13
C ILE A 44 -5.77 -8.33 -3.43
N LYS A 45 -5.27 -9.06 -2.43
CA LYS A 45 -4.11 -9.95 -2.59
C LYS A 45 -4.26 -10.98 -3.69
N ASP A 46 -5.45 -11.52 -3.90
CA ASP A 46 -5.69 -12.56 -4.91
C ASP A 46 -5.67 -12.00 -6.36
N LYS A 47 -5.43 -10.69 -6.53
CA LYS A 47 -5.26 -10.02 -7.82
C LYS A 47 -3.80 -9.75 -8.18
N PHE A 48 -2.87 -10.13 -7.30
CA PHE A 48 -1.44 -9.92 -7.49
C PHE A 48 -0.69 -11.22 -7.18
N ASP A 49 0.32 -11.53 -7.98
CA ASP A 49 1.17 -12.70 -7.72
C ASP A 49 1.99 -12.51 -6.43
N TYR A 50 2.38 -11.27 -6.14
CA TYR A 50 3.19 -10.92 -4.98
C TYR A 50 2.75 -9.58 -4.36
N ILE A 51 2.89 -9.49 -3.03
CA ILE A 51 2.74 -8.24 -2.28
C ILE A 51 3.97 -8.07 -1.40
N ILE A 52 4.66 -6.95 -1.59
CA ILE A 52 5.85 -6.60 -0.83
C ILE A 52 5.52 -5.42 0.10
N TRP A 53 5.53 -5.67 1.41
CA TRP A 53 5.33 -4.65 2.44
C TRP A 53 6.67 -4.29 3.08
N ARG A 54 7.05 -3.01 3.02
CA ARG A 54 8.34 -2.50 3.52
C ARG A 54 8.19 -1.14 4.19
N ASN A 55 8.95 -0.92 5.26
CA ASN A 55 9.22 0.42 5.75
C ASN A 55 10.43 0.97 4.99
N ILE A 56 10.26 2.09 4.30
CA ILE A 56 11.34 2.70 3.50
C ILE A 56 12.48 3.24 4.37
N ASP A 57 12.20 3.61 5.62
CA ASP A 57 13.21 4.13 6.55
C ASP A 57 14.30 3.09 6.89
N ASN A 58 14.02 1.80 6.65
CA ASN A 58 15.00 0.73 6.84
C ASN A 58 16.05 0.67 5.72
N TYR A 59 15.91 1.47 4.66
CA TYR A 59 16.74 1.43 3.46
C TYR A 59 17.42 2.79 3.26
N PRO A 60 18.70 2.94 3.64
CA PRO A 60 19.40 4.22 3.57
C PRO A 60 19.64 4.70 2.13
N THR A 61 19.56 3.79 1.14
CA THR A 61 19.75 4.11 -0.28
C THR A 61 18.72 3.41 -1.16
N LEU A 62 18.46 3.98 -2.34
CA LEU A 62 17.62 3.34 -3.35
C LEU A 62 18.16 1.96 -3.77
N GLU A 63 19.47 1.82 -3.88
CA GLU A 63 20.13 0.56 -4.20
C GLU A 63 19.86 -0.52 -3.14
N SER A 64 19.86 -0.15 -1.86
CA SER A 64 19.55 -1.08 -0.76
C SER A 64 18.09 -1.55 -0.82
N LEU A 65 17.16 -0.66 -1.16
CA LEU A 65 15.75 -1.01 -1.38
C LEU A 65 15.61 -1.94 -2.60
N GLN A 66 16.23 -1.58 -3.73
CA GLN A 66 16.17 -2.35 -4.97
C GLN A 66 16.71 -3.78 -4.76
N THR A 67 17.86 -3.91 -4.10
CA THR A 67 18.44 -5.22 -3.77
C THR A 67 17.49 -6.05 -2.92
N SER A 68 16.81 -5.42 -1.95
CA SER A 68 15.84 -6.12 -1.09
C SER A 68 14.58 -6.58 -1.80
N ILE A 69 14.21 -5.92 -2.91
CA ILE A 69 13.05 -6.28 -3.73
C ILE A 69 13.42 -7.40 -4.71
N ILE A 70 14.60 -7.35 -5.31
CA ILE A 70 15.08 -8.38 -6.27
C ILE A 70 15.32 -9.72 -5.55
N ASN A 71 15.79 -9.69 -4.31
CA ASN A 71 16.11 -10.89 -3.54
C ASN A 71 14.90 -11.49 -2.78
N PHE A 72 13.70 -10.93 -2.96
CA PHE A 72 12.45 -11.44 -2.38
C PHE A 72 11.85 -12.52 -3.29
#